data_AF-A0A9X2NJS6-F1
#
_entry.id   AF-A0A9X2NJS6-F1
#
_cell.length_a   1.000
_cell.length_b   1.000
_cell.length_c   1.000
_cell.angle_alpha   90.00
_cell.angle_beta   90.00
_cell.angle_gamma   90.00
#
_symmetry.space_group_name_H-M   'P 1'
#
loop_
_entity.id
_entity.type
_entity.pdbx_description
1 polymer ?
#
loop_
_entity_poly.entity_id
_entity_poly.type
_entity_poly.pdbx_seq_one_letter_code
_entity_poly.pdbx_strand_id
1 'polypeptide(L)' 'MGEYDPYQLIDEVETLLTARGLTPERVPGRGGDRLAGAGRLLRGFGLEPRMAPEDAFDLGVPFQGRINQD' A
#
# COMPACT_ATOMS: atom_id res chain seq x y z
N MET A 1 8.83 7.40 13.14
CA MET A 1 7.75 6.56 12.59
C MET A 1 8.37 5.61 11.58
N GLY A 2 7.95 4.35 11.57
CA GLY A 2 8.47 3.37 10.61
C GLY A 2 7.87 3.57 9.23
N GLU A 3 8.61 3.20 8.19
CA GLU A 3 8.12 3.13 6.82
C GLU A 3 7.86 1.67 6.45
N TYR A 4 6.87 1.41 5.60
CA TYR A 4 6.59 0.07 5.10
C TYR A 4 6.16 0.09 3.63
N ASP A 5 6.54 -0.94 2.88
CA ASP A 5 6.18 -1.08 1.48
C ASP A 5 4.74 -1.65 1.36
N PRO A 6 3.78 -0.90 0.81
CA PRO A 6 2.42 -1.40 0.66
C PRO A 6 2.30 -2.55 -0.35
N TYR A 7 3.23 -2.71 -1.30
CA TYR A 7 3.25 -3.88 -2.19
C TYR A 7 3.63 -5.14 -1.42
N GLN A 8 4.62 -5.03 -0.54
CA GLN A 8 4.99 -6.13 0.35
C GLN A 8 3.81 -6.53 1.25
N LEU A 9 3.06 -5.56 1.78
CA LEU A 9 1.87 -5.86 2.59
C LEU A 9 0.80 -6.61 1.79
N ILE A 10 0.61 -6.27 0.51
CA ILE A 10 -0.33 -6.98 -0.37
C ILE A 10 0.09 -8.45 -0.54
N ASP A 11 1.37 -8.70 -0.80
CA ASP A 11 1.93 -10.06 -0.95
C ASP A 11 1.79 -10.87 0.35
N GLU A 12 2.00 -10.23 1.50
CA GLU A 12 1.86 -10.85 2.82
C GLU A 12 0.40 -11.20 3.14
N VAL A 13 -0.55 -10.34 2.78
CA VAL A 13 -1.98 -10.62 2.92
C VAL A 13 -2.39 -11.77 2.00
N GLU A 14 -1.89 -11.82 0.77
CA GLU A 14 -2.13 -12.93 -0.17
C GLU A 14 -1.64 -14.27 0.40
N THR A 15 -0.43 -14.26 0.97
CA THR A 15 0.16 -15.41 1.67
C THR A 15 -0.67 -15.83 2.89
N LEU A 16 -1.11 -14.87 3.70
CA LEU A 16 -1.93 -15.11 4.89
C LEU A 16 -3.28 -15.74 4.54
N LEU A 17 -3.95 -15.25 3.49
CA LEU A 17 -5.24 -15.79 3.05
C LEU A 17 -5.07 -17.21 2.50
N THR A 18 -4.02 -17.45 1.73
CA THR A 18 -3.65 -18.80 1.24
C THR A 18 -3.42 -19.77 2.40
N ALA A 19 -2.67 -19.36 3.42
CA ALA A 19 -2.44 -20.17 4.62
C ALA A 19 -3.73 -20.48 5.41
N ARG A 20 -4.79 -19.69 5.22
CA ARG A 20 -6.12 -19.90 5.79
C ARG A 20 -7.04 -20.74 4.91
N GLY A 21 -6.55 -21.28 3.80
CA GLY A 21 -7.30 -22.12 2.87
C GLY A 21 -8.16 -21.34 1.86
N LEU A 22 -7.93 -20.04 1.71
CA LEU A 22 -8.56 -19.23 0.66
C LEU A 22 -7.66 -19.19 -0.58
N THR A 23 -8.24 -18.90 -1.74
CA THR A 23 -7.50 -18.76 -3.01
C THR A 23 -7.68 -17.33 -3.53
N PRO A 24 -7.00 -16.34 -2.94
CA PRO A 24 -7.07 -14.95 -3.42
C PRO A 24 -6.52 -14.86 -4.85
N GLU A 25 -7.21 -14.09 -5.69
CA GLU A 25 -6.75 -13.81 -7.05
C GLU A 25 -6.56 -12.31 -7.26
N ARG A 26 -5.51 -11.94 -8.00
CA ARG A 26 -5.29 -10.56 -8.41
C ARG A 26 -6.21 -10.21 -9.58
N VAL A 27 -7.39 -9.68 -9.25
CA VAL A 27 -8.35 -9.22 -10.25
C VAL A 27 -7.71 -8.10 -11.10
N PRO A 28 -7.67 -8.25 -12.45
CA PRO A 28 -7.18 -7.21 -13.36
C PRO A 28 -7.92 -5.89 -13.18
N GLY A 29 -7.21 -4.77 -13.30
CA GLY A 29 -7.78 -3.42 -13.10
C GLY A 29 -8.05 -3.02 -11.64
N ARG A 30 -7.86 -3.92 -10.67
CA ARG A 30 -8.04 -3.65 -9.23
C ARG A 30 -6.72 -3.35 -8.49
N GLY A 31 -5.66 -3.01 -9.20
CA GLY A 31 -4.34 -2.69 -8.63
C GLY A 31 -4.41 -1.52 -7.66
N GLY A 32 -5.02 -0.41 -8.10
CA GLY A 32 -5.19 0.79 -7.27
C GLY A 32 -5.99 0.55 -5.99
N ASP A 33 -7.06 -0.27 -6.04
CA ASP A 33 -7.85 -0.62 -4.86
C ASP A 33 -7.01 -1.34 -3.79
N ARG A 34 -6.18 -2.30 -4.21
CA ARG A 34 -5.28 -3.03 -3.30
C ARG A 34 -4.26 -2.09 -2.68
N LEU A 35 -3.66 -1.23 -3.48
CA LEU A 35 -2.66 -0.27 -3.02
C LEU A 35 -3.26 0.78 -2.08
N ALA A 36 -4.45 1.30 -2.40
CA ALA A 36 -5.19 2.22 -1.54
C ALA A 36 -5.55 1.59 -0.19
N GLY A 37 -5.98 0.33 -0.21
CA GLY A 37 -6.27 -0.44 0.99
C GLY A 37 -5.03 -0.61 1.87
N ALA A 38 -3.92 -1.07 1.29
CA ALA A 38 -2.65 -1.24 1.99
C ALA A 38 -2.14 0.08 2.59
N GLY A 39 -2.15 1.17 1.81
CA GLY A 39 -1.72 2.48 2.28
C GLY A 39 -2.62 3.06 3.38
N ARG A 40 -3.93 2.79 3.37
CA ARG A 40 -4.83 3.18 4.49
C ARG A 40 -4.55 2.35 5.73
N LEU A 41 -4.31 1.04 5.58
CA LEU A 41 -4.03 0.15 6.70
C LEU A 41 -2.72 0.53 7.41
N LEU A 42 -1.64 0.76 6.65
CA LEU A 42 -0.35 1.20 7.16
C LEU A 42 -0.48 2.52 7.94
N ARG A 43 -1.16 3.52 7.36
CA ARG A 43 -1.42 4.80 8.05
C ARG A 43 -2.24 4.62 9.32
N GLY A 44 -3.20 3.69 9.34
CA GLY A 44 -3.95 3.33 10.54
C GLY A 44 -3.09 2.79 11.69
N PHE A 45 -1.93 2.21 11.38
CA PHE A 45 -0.92 1.77 12.35
C PHE A 45 0.18 2.81 12.62
N GLY A 46 0.09 4.02 12.05
CA GLY A 46 1.12 5.04 12.17
C GLY A 46 2.41 4.74 11.39
N LEU A 47 2.33 3.88 10.37
CA LEU A 47 3.41 3.60 9.43
C LEU A 47 3.22 4.44 8.16
N GLU A 48 4.32 4.99 7.66
CA GLU A 48 4.31 5.73 6.40
C GLU A 48 4.47 4.76 5.22
N PRO A 49 3.55 4.74 4.25
CA PRO A 49 3.69 3.90 3.06
C PRO A 49 4.83 4.40 2.16
N ARG A 50 5.82 3.54 1.90
CA ARG A 50 6.93 3.86 0.99
C ARG A 50 6.55 3.52 -0.44
N MET A 51 5.97 4.48 -1.15
CA MET A 51 5.52 4.32 -2.54
C MET A 51 6.35 5.15 -3.51
N ALA A 52 6.45 4.70 -4.76
CA ALA A 52 6.99 5.54 -5.82
C ALA A 52 6.05 6.75 -6.05
N PRO A 53 6.58 7.92 -6.46
CA PRO A 53 5.78 9.12 -6.68
C PRO A 53 4.59 8.90 -7.63
N GLU A 54 4.81 8.15 -8.70
CA GLU A 54 3.80 7.78 -9.70
C GLU A 54 2.60 7.04 -9.08
N ASP A 55 2.86 6.18 -8.09
CA ASP A 55 1.83 5.36 -7.44
C ASP A 55 0.97 6.16 -6.47
N ALA A 56 1.49 7.27 -5.93
CA ALA A 56 0.76 8.12 -5.01
C ALA A 56 -0.36 8.93 -5.71
N PHE A 57 -0.18 9.26 -6.99
CA PHE A 57 -1.16 9.99 -7.79
C PHE A 57 -2.44 9.19 -8.02
N ASP A 58 -2.33 7.87 -8.22
CA ASP A 58 -3.48 6.97 -8.41
C ASP A 58 -4.30 6.75 -7.14
N LEU A 59 -3.77 7.11 -5.97
CA LEU A 59 -4.39 6.89 -4.67
C LEU A 59 -5.20 8.08 -4.16
N GLY A 60 -5.23 9.20 -4.89
CA GLY A 60 -5.86 10.44 -4.45
C GLY A 60 -5.26 11.00 -3.16
N VAL A 61 -4.03 10.60 -2.83
CA VAL A 61 -3.30 11.10 -1.67
C VAL A 61 -2.45 12.28 -2.17
N PRO A 62 -2.53 13.47 -1.53
CA PRO A 62 -1.62 14.54 -1.89
C PRO A 62 -0.19 14.07 -1.65
N PHE A 63 0.60 14.00 -2.72
CA PHE A 63 2.03 13.72 -2.63
C PHE A 63 2.69 14.90 -1.89
N GLN A 64 2.84 14.80 -0.57
CA GLN A 64 3.68 15.72 0.19
C GLN A 64 5.14 15.29 -0.03
N GLY A 65 5.67 15.66 -1.20
CA GLY A 65 7.11 15.68 -1.40
C GLY A 65 7.71 16.49 -0.26
N ARG A 66 8.59 15.87 0.52
CA ARG A 66 9.45 16.56 1.49
C ARG A 66 10.21 17.65 0.74
N ILE A 67 9.65 18.86 0.71
CA ILE A 67 10.44 20.06 0.54
C ILE A 67 11.27 20.18 1.81
N ASN A 68 12.51 19.71 1.75
CA ASN A 68 13.55 20.20 2.65
C ASN A 68 13.55 21.72 2.48
N GLN A 69 13.03 22.43 3.47
CA GLN A 69 13.30 23.86 3.63
C GLN A 69 14.59 23.93 4.44
N ASP A 70 15.66 24.36 3.77
CA ASP A 70 16.83 24.99 4.39
C ASP A 70 16.42 26.23 5.19
#